data_AF-A0A454Y6V7-F1
#
_entry.id   AF-A0A454Y6V7-F1
#
_cell.length_a   1.000
_cell.length_b   1.000
_cell.length_c   1.000
_cell.angle_alpha   90.00
_cell.angle_beta   90.00
_cell.angle_gamma   90.00
#
_symmetry.space_group_name_H-M   'P 1'
#
loop_
_entity.id
_entity.type
_entity.pdbx_description
1 polymer ?
#
loop_
_entity_poly.entity_id
_entity_poly.type
_entity_poly.pdbx_seq_one_letter_code
_entity_poly.pdbx_strand_id
1 'polypeptide(L)'
;METFNGNDPKYTTCCCGAHITTLARVFIIIDLISVICTGSFIFLVPLLIVGLGVYGVFKQSRGPLFFYVILGVIFSMLSILIALALVATDNFKITITTIEDDGSKTRQEAPKEILYIAAILYVIGIAIKMYFTYVYWKMCKFIRDRELAQGAVPPVYYVKA
;
A
#
# COMPACT_ATOMS: atom_id res chain seq x y z
N MET A 1 -5.46 34.80 2.17
CA MET A 1 -4.42 33.77 2.04
C MET A 1 -4.79 32.69 3.04
N GLU A 2 -5.25 31.52 2.58
CA GLU A 2 -5.64 30.46 3.52
C GLU A 2 -4.40 29.91 4.21
N THR A 3 -4.33 30.09 5.52
CA THR A 3 -3.30 29.49 6.36
C THR A 3 -3.49 27.97 6.40
N PHE A 4 -2.43 27.22 6.15
CA PHE A 4 -2.49 25.76 6.24
C PHE A 4 -2.82 25.33 7.67
N ASN A 5 -3.97 24.69 7.85
CA ASN A 5 -4.33 24.03 9.09
C ASN A 5 -4.00 22.54 8.97
N GLY A 6 -2.92 22.12 9.63
CA GLY A 6 -2.51 20.72 9.67
C GLY A 6 -3.53 19.79 10.32
N ASN A 7 -4.40 20.31 11.19
CA ASN A 7 -5.43 19.54 11.89
C ASN A 7 -6.81 19.67 11.24
N ASP A 8 -6.86 20.14 9.99
CA ASP A 8 -8.11 20.23 9.24
C ASP A 8 -8.81 18.85 9.18
N PRO A 9 -10.12 18.77 9.50
CA PRO A 9 -10.89 17.53 9.47
C PRO A 9 -10.72 16.70 8.19
N LYS A 10 -10.43 17.35 7.05
CA LYS A 10 -10.17 16.66 5.77
C LYS A 10 -8.96 15.71 5.77
N TYR A 11 -8.06 15.86 6.75
CA TYR A 11 -6.89 15.01 6.99
C TYR A 11 -7.09 14.02 8.14
N THR A 12 -8.30 13.92 8.68
CA THR A 12 -8.69 12.91 9.66
C THR A 12 -9.61 11.87 9.03
N THR A 13 -9.57 10.63 9.53
CA THR A 13 -10.44 9.56 9.03
C THR A 13 -11.79 9.52 9.74
N CYS A 14 -12.82 9.10 9.01
CA CYS A 14 -14.22 9.05 9.46
C CYS A 14 -14.42 8.15 10.70
N CYS A 15 -13.73 7.00 10.79
CA CYS A 15 -14.10 5.98 11.78
C CYS A 15 -13.41 6.11 13.15
N CYS A 16 -12.38 6.95 13.31
CA CYS A 16 -11.69 7.12 14.60
C CYS A 16 -11.07 8.51 14.81
N GLY A 17 -11.23 9.46 13.88
CA GLY A 17 -10.56 10.77 13.93
C GLY A 17 -9.03 10.68 13.79
N ALA A 18 -8.48 9.52 13.41
CA ALA A 18 -7.04 9.33 13.30
C ALA A 18 -6.48 10.22 12.18
N HIS A 19 -5.41 10.94 12.50
CA HIS A 19 -4.75 11.81 11.53
C HIS A 19 -4.05 10.99 10.44
N ILE A 20 -4.09 11.47 9.20
CA ILE A 20 -3.61 10.74 8.03
C ILE A 20 -2.12 10.38 8.12
N THR A 21 -1.30 11.21 8.78
CA THR A 21 0.13 10.98 8.97
C THR A 21 0.40 9.78 9.88
N THR A 22 -0.38 9.62 10.95
CA THR A 22 -0.28 8.50 11.87
C THR A 22 -0.71 7.21 11.18
N LEU A 23 -1.84 7.27 10.47
CA LEU A 23 -2.36 6.11 9.76
C LEU A 23 -1.41 5.63 8.66
N ALA A 24 -0.83 6.57 7.88
CA ALA A 24 0.16 6.25 6.85
C ALA A 24 1.41 5.58 7.44
N ARG A 25 1.88 5.99 8.64
CA ARG A 25 3.01 5.36 9.33
C ARG A 25 2.71 3.94 9.76
N VAL A 26 1.52 3.68 10.29
CA VAL A 26 1.11 2.32 10.66
C VAL A 26 1.01 1.44 9.42
N PHE A 27 0.37 1.93 8.36
CA PHE A 27 0.17 1.15 7.14
C PHE A 27 1.46 0.81 6.41
N ILE A 28 2.44 1.72 6.37
CA ILE A 28 3.71 1.42 5.70
C ILE A 28 4.53 0.37 6.46
N ILE A 29 4.38 0.31 7.79
CA ILE A 29 4.99 -0.76 8.60
C ILE A 29 4.30 -2.09 8.33
N ILE A 30 2.96 -2.11 8.25
CA ILE A 30 2.21 -3.32 7.89
C ILE A 30 2.61 -3.82 6.49
N ASP A 31 2.73 -2.92 5.52
CA ASP A 31 3.20 -3.24 4.16
C ASP A 31 4.63 -3.83 4.19
N LEU A 32 5.53 -3.25 4.98
CA LEU A 32 6.89 -3.75 5.13
C LEU A 32 6.92 -5.16 5.72
N ILE A 33 6.14 -5.41 6.79
CA ILE A 33 6.01 -6.74 7.40
C ILE A 33 5.46 -7.75 6.38
N SER A 34 4.45 -7.34 5.60
CA SER A 34 3.88 -8.19 4.55
C SER A 34 4.93 -8.63 3.53
N VAL A 35 5.78 -7.71 3.06
CA VAL A 35 6.87 -8.01 2.10
C VAL A 35 7.95 -8.91 2.69
N ILE A 36 8.20 -8.80 4.01
CA ILE A 36 9.10 -9.72 4.73
C ILE A 36 8.48 -11.13 4.79
N CYS A 37 7.22 -11.23 5.21
CA CYS A 37 6.52 -12.51 5.37
C CYS A 37 6.32 -13.25 4.03
N THR A 38 6.14 -12.54 2.92
CA THR A 38 6.03 -13.17 1.59
C THR A 38 7.38 -13.58 1.01
N GLY A 39 8.49 -13.34 1.71
CA GLY A 39 9.85 -13.59 1.20
C GLY A 39 10.24 -12.67 0.03
N SER A 40 9.38 -11.71 -0.33
CA SER A 40 9.59 -10.85 -1.50
C SER A 40 10.72 -9.84 -1.28
N PHE A 41 11.14 -9.63 -0.03
CA PHE A 41 12.32 -8.82 0.32
C PHE A 41 13.63 -9.35 -0.28
N ILE A 42 13.70 -10.64 -0.62
CA ILE A 42 14.86 -11.24 -1.30
C ILE A 42 15.05 -10.63 -2.68
N PHE A 43 13.97 -10.15 -3.30
CA PHE A 43 14.03 -9.41 -4.55
C PHE A 43 14.35 -7.93 -4.28
N LEU A 44 15.36 -7.41 -4.96
CA LEU A 44 15.81 -6.02 -4.82
C LEU A 44 14.71 -5.01 -5.16
N VAL A 45 13.89 -5.30 -6.18
CA VAL A 45 12.87 -4.36 -6.70
C VAL A 45 11.75 -4.10 -5.68
N PRO A 46 11.05 -5.11 -5.11
CA PRO A 46 10.07 -4.90 -4.05
C PRO A 46 10.63 -4.15 -2.82
N LEU A 47 11.88 -4.48 -2.42
CA LEU A 47 12.51 -3.82 -1.29
C LEU A 47 12.73 -2.32 -1.54
N LEU A 48 13.22 -1.94 -2.72
CA LEU A 48 13.41 -0.55 -3.10
C LEU A 48 12.08 0.22 -3.16
N ILE A 49 11.02 -0.41 -3.70
CA ILE A 49 9.70 0.21 -3.78
C ILE A 49 9.16 0.51 -2.38
N VAL A 50 9.17 -0.47 -1.47
CA VAL A 50 8.75 -0.25 -0.08
C VAL A 50 9.65 0.78 0.61
N GLY A 51 10.95 0.75 0.35
CA GLY A 51 11.91 1.73 0.86
C GLY A 51 11.55 3.17 0.48
N LEU A 52 11.13 3.41 -0.77
CA LEU A 52 10.63 4.72 -1.22
C LEU A 52 9.35 5.12 -0.46
N GLY A 53 8.43 4.18 -0.24
CA GLY A 53 7.23 4.40 0.56
C GLY A 53 7.55 4.78 2.00
N VAL A 54 8.45 4.02 2.66
CA VAL A 54 8.94 4.31 4.02
C VAL A 54 9.56 5.70 4.07
N TYR A 55 10.49 6.00 3.16
CA TYR A 55 11.13 7.32 3.10
C TYR A 55 10.08 8.43 2.90
N GLY A 56 9.15 8.26 1.96
CA GLY A 56 8.08 9.22 1.68
C GLY A 56 7.17 9.49 2.87
N VAL A 57 6.79 8.46 3.62
CA VAL A 57 5.93 8.60 4.81
C VAL A 57 6.68 9.25 5.99
N PHE A 58 7.89 8.79 6.30
CA PHE A 58 8.62 9.27 7.47
C PHE A 58 9.26 10.65 7.27
N LYS A 59 9.84 10.90 6.09
CA LYS A 59 10.39 12.22 5.73
C LYS A 59 9.32 13.17 5.18
N GLN A 60 8.08 12.71 5.06
CA GLN A 60 6.96 13.50 4.52
C GLN A 60 7.32 14.12 3.16
N SER A 61 7.97 13.33 2.31
CA SER A 61 8.42 13.75 0.98
C SER A 61 7.43 13.28 -0.06
N ARG A 62 6.83 14.23 -0.80
CA ARG A 62 5.74 13.95 -1.74
C ARG A 62 6.16 13.07 -2.91
N GLY A 63 7.30 13.38 -3.53
CA GLY A 63 7.81 12.67 -4.72
C GLY A 63 7.89 11.15 -4.52
N PRO A 64 8.71 10.64 -3.59
CA PRO A 64 8.86 9.21 -3.37
C PRO A 64 7.56 8.53 -2.92
N LEU A 65 6.73 9.21 -2.10
CA LEU A 65 5.43 8.67 -1.71
C LEU A 65 4.46 8.56 -2.90
N PHE A 66 4.46 9.55 -3.79
CA PHE A 66 3.63 9.55 -4.99
C PHE A 66 4.06 8.44 -5.96
N PHE A 67 5.36 8.28 -6.19
CA PHE A 67 5.90 7.16 -6.98
C PHE A 67 5.47 5.81 -6.39
N TYR A 68 5.58 5.63 -5.08
CA TYR A 68 5.12 4.42 -4.40
C TYR A 68 3.63 4.15 -4.63
N VAL A 69 2.78 5.18 -4.51
CA VAL A 69 1.33 5.05 -4.74
C VAL A 69 1.00 4.65 -6.17
N ILE A 70 1.61 5.30 -7.17
CA ILE A 70 1.36 4.98 -8.58
C ILE A 70 1.80 3.55 -8.91
N LEU A 71 2.98 3.14 -8.46
CA LEU A 71 3.44 1.75 -8.63
C LEU A 71 2.48 0.77 -7.94
N GLY A 72 2.02 1.07 -6.73
CA GLY A 72 1.05 0.24 -6.00
C GLY A 72 -0.27 0.06 -6.76
N VAL A 73 -0.78 1.11 -7.40
CA VAL A 73 -1.99 1.03 -8.25
C VAL A 73 -1.73 0.14 -9.46
N ILE A 74 -0.60 0.31 -10.16
CA ILE A 74 -0.24 -0.51 -11.33
C ILE A 74 -0.16 -1.98 -10.95
N PHE A 75 0.57 -2.31 -9.86
CA PHE A 75 0.67 -3.68 -9.37
C PHE A 75 -0.68 -4.26 -8.97
N SER A 76 -1.55 -3.48 -8.35
CA SER A 76 -2.90 -3.93 -7.97
C SER A 76 -3.77 -4.21 -9.20
N MET A 77 -3.68 -3.38 -10.25
CA MET A 77 -4.39 -3.63 -11.51
C MET A 77 -3.86 -4.88 -12.21
N LEU A 78 -2.54 -5.06 -12.27
CA LEU A 78 -1.93 -6.28 -12.83
C LEU A 78 -2.36 -7.52 -12.06
N SER A 79 -2.41 -7.47 -10.73
CA SER A 79 -2.84 -8.62 -9.92
C SER A 79 -4.30 -8.96 -10.17
N ILE A 80 -5.19 -7.96 -10.28
CA ILE A 80 -6.60 -8.17 -10.63
C ILE A 80 -6.72 -8.83 -12.02
N LEU A 81 -5.99 -8.34 -13.02
CA LEU A 81 -5.99 -8.91 -14.37
C LEU A 81 -5.52 -10.37 -14.38
N ILE A 82 -4.45 -10.67 -13.65
CA ILE A 82 -3.94 -12.04 -13.51
C ILE A 82 -5.00 -12.92 -12.83
N ALA A 83 -5.62 -12.45 -11.75
CA ALA A 83 -6.66 -13.21 -11.06
C ALA A 83 -7.86 -13.49 -11.97
N LEU A 84 -8.32 -12.50 -12.75
CA LEU A 84 -9.39 -12.67 -13.73
C LEU A 84 -9.00 -13.66 -14.84
N ALA A 85 -7.77 -13.59 -15.34
CA ALA A 85 -7.26 -14.51 -16.35
C ALA A 85 -7.21 -15.96 -15.83
N LEU A 86 -6.79 -16.15 -14.57
CA LEU A 86 -6.74 -17.47 -13.93
C LEU A 86 -8.15 -18.04 -13.71
N VAL A 87 -9.12 -17.21 -13.32
CA VAL A 87 -10.53 -17.63 -13.17
C VAL A 87 -11.17 -17.94 -14.52
N ALA A 88 -10.81 -17.19 -15.59
CA ALA A 88 -11.33 -17.43 -16.93
C ALA A 88 -10.79 -18.72 -17.56
N THR A 89 -9.68 -19.26 -17.06
CA THR A 89 -9.19 -20.57 -17.46
C THR A 89 -9.78 -21.64 -16.53
N ASP A 90 -10.58 -22.57 -17.07
CA ASP A 90 -11.13 -23.74 -16.35
C ASP A 90 -10.04 -24.70 -15.77
N ASN A 91 -8.77 -24.34 -15.87
CA ASN A 91 -7.60 -25.14 -15.50
C ASN A 91 -6.90 -24.68 -14.21
N PHE A 92 -7.42 -23.68 -13.49
CA PHE A 92 -6.78 -23.25 -12.24
C PHE A 92 -6.97 -24.27 -11.12
N LYS A 93 -5.95 -25.11 -10.93
CA LYS A 93 -5.89 -26.15 -9.89
C LYS A 93 -4.89 -25.75 -8.82
N ILE A 94 -5.37 -25.51 -7.59
CA ILE A 94 -4.49 -25.37 -6.44
C ILE A 94 -4.05 -26.77 -6.02
N THR A 95 -2.75 -27.01 -5.92
CA THR A 95 -2.21 -28.29 -5.43
C THR A 95 -1.79 -28.13 -3.97
N ILE A 96 -2.33 -28.97 -3.09
CA ILE A 96 -1.92 -29.05 -1.70
C ILE A 96 -0.83 -30.11 -1.60
N THR A 97 0.30 -29.76 -0.99
CA THR A 97 1.34 -30.74 -0.66
C THR A 97 1.18 -31.11 0.80
N THR A 98 0.70 -32.32 1.06
CA THR A 98 0.66 -32.91 2.41
C THR A 98 2.00 -33.57 2.69
N ILE A 99 2.57 -33.28 3.87
CA ILE A 99 3.77 -33.93 4.37
C ILE A 99 3.26 -34.99 5.35
N GLU A 100 3.44 -36.25 5.01
CA GLU A 100 3.09 -37.38 5.87
C GLU A 100 4.17 -37.59 6.94
N ASP A 101 3.82 -38.29 8.03
CA ASP A 101 4.73 -38.52 9.17
C ASP A 101 6.02 -39.28 8.78
N ASP A 102 5.99 -40.01 7.65
CA ASP A 102 7.15 -40.70 7.08
C ASP A 102 8.07 -39.78 6.25
N GLY A 103 7.73 -38.50 6.13
CA GLY A 103 8.45 -37.50 5.33
C GLY A 103 8.12 -37.53 3.84
N SER A 104 7.21 -38.41 3.39
CA SER A 104 6.73 -38.43 2.02
C SER A 104 5.85 -37.22 1.72
N LYS A 105 5.89 -36.76 0.46
CA LYS A 105 5.13 -35.59 0.00
C LYS A 105 4.11 -36.04 -1.02
N THR A 106 2.83 -36.06 -0.61
CA THR A 106 1.71 -36.33 -1.51
C THR A 106 1.15 -35.02 -2.04
N ARG A 107 0.94 -34.95 -3.37
CA ARG A 107 0.31 -33.80 -4.04
C ARG A 107 -1.13 -34.16 -4.36
N GLN A 108 -2.08 -33.45 -3.76
CA GLN A 108 -3.50 -33.62 -4.03
C GLN A 108 -4.09 -32.31 -4.55
N GLU A 109 -5.06 -32.40 -5.46
CA GLU A 109 -5.84 -31.24 -5.88
C GLU A 109 -6.68 -30.74 -4.70
N ALA A 110 -6.67 -29.42 -4.47
CA ALA A 110 -7.42 -28.83 -3.39
C ALA A 110 -8.93 -29.05 -3.60
N PRO A 111 -9.68 -29.40 -2.54
CA PRO A 111 -11.14 -29.41 -2.59
C PRO A 111 -11.69 -28.04 -2.98
N LYS A 112 -12.81 -28.01 -3.71
CA LYS A 112 -13.38 -26.78 -4.31
C LYS A 112 -13.67 -25.70 -3.27
N GLU A 113 -13.98 -26.10 -2.04
CA GLU A 113 -14.24 -25.25 -0.88
C GLU A 113 -13.02 -24.37 -0.54
N ILE A 114 -11.81 -24.93 -0.61
CA ILE A 114 -10.56 -24.20 -0.35
C ILE A 114 -10.32 -23.14 -1.43
N LEU A 115 -10.68 -23.45 -2.68
CA LEU A 115 -10.59 -22.49 -3.79
C LEU A 115 -11.51 -21.28 -3.55
N TYR A 116 -12.75 -21.50 -3.10
CA TYR A 116 -13.68 -20.41 -2.77
C TYR A 116 -13.17 -19.55 -1.61
N ILE A 117 -12.64 -20.16 -0.54
CA ILE A 117 -12.07 -19.42 0.59
C ILE A 117 -10.88 -18.57 0.13
N ALA A 118 -9.97 -19.14 -0.67
CA ALA A 118 -8.83 -18.42 -1.22
C ALA A 118 -9.26 -17.22 -2.07
N ALA A 119 -10.28 -17.39 -2.92
CA ALA A 119 -10.82 -16.31 -3.74
C ALA A 119 -11.41 -15.17 -2.89
N ILE A 120 -12.18 -15.49 -1.84
CA ILE A 120 -12.75 -14.49 -0.92
C ILE A 120 -11.64 -13.71 -0.21
N LEU A 121 -10.64 -14.42 0.35
CA LEU A 121 -9.50 -13.79 1.01
C LEU A 121 -8.72 -12.88 0.06
N TYR A 122 -8.58 -13.29 -1.19
CA TYR A 122 -7.92 -12.49 -2.23
C TYR A 122 -8.67 -11.17 -2.51
N VAL A 123 -10.00 -11.22 -2.66
CA VAL A 123 -10.82 -10.01 -2.85
C VAL A 123 -10.74 -9.07 -1.64
N ILE A 124 -10.79 -9.62 -0.42
CA ILE A 124 -10.60 -8.84 0.81
C ILE A 124 -9.21 -8.17 0.82
N GLY A 125 -8.17 -8.91 0.44
CA GLY A 125 -6.81 -8.38 0.34
C GLY A 125 -6.70 -7.19 -0.63
N ILE A 126 -7.35 -7.25 -1.78
CA ILE A 126 -7.42 -6.14 -2.74
C ILE A 126 -8.12 -4.93 -2.11
N ALA A 127 -9.26 -5.13 -1.44
CA ALA A 127 -9.99 -4.05 -0.80
C ALA A 127 -9.15 -3.33 0.27
N ILE A 128 -8.41 -4.09 1.08
CA ILE A 128 -7.48 -3.54 2.09
C ILE A 128 -6.37 -2.72 1.41
N LYS A 129 -5.75 -3.24 0.34
CA LYS A 129 -4.69 -2.53 -0.40
C LYS A 129 -5.19 -1.25 -1.06
N MET A 130 -6.42 -1.25 -1.59
CA MET A 130 -7.05 -0.03 -2.12
C MET A 130 -7.23 1.02 -1.01
N TYR A 131 -7.64 0.61 0.19
CA TYR A 131 -7.76 1.52 1.33
C TYR A 131 -6.40 2.11 1.75
N PHE A 132 -5.34 1.29 1.79
CA PHE A 132 -3.99 1.78 2.09
C PHE A 132 -3.53 2.82 1.07
N THR A 133 -3.75 2.51 -0.22
CA THR A 133 -3.46 3.42 -1.34
C THR A 133 -4.18 4.75 -1.20
N TYR A 134 -5.46 4.72 -0.83
CA TYR A 134 -6.25 5.92 -0.54
C TYR A 134 -5.64 6.76 0.59
N VAL A 135 -5.18 6.12 1.66
CA VAL A 135 -4.53 6.81 2.79
C VAL A 135 -3.22 7.46 2.38
N TYR A 136 -2.38 6.77 1.63
CA TYR A 136 -1.14 7.34 1.10
C TYR A 136 -1.41 8.49 0.11
N TRP A 137 -2.45 8.39 -0.71
CA TRP A 137 -2.87 9.47 -1.60
C TRP A 137 -3.32 10.72 -0.82
N LYS A 138 -4.08 10.54 0.26
CA LYS A 138 -4.46 11.63 1.18
C LYS A 138 -3.23 12.22 1.88
N MET A 139 -2.25 11.40 2.25
CA MET A 139 -0.97 11.86 2.78
C MET A 139 -0.19 12.69 1.74
N CYS A 140 -0.17 12.29 0.47
CA CYS A 140 0.41 13.11 -0.61
C CYS A 140 -0.28 14.47 -0.75
N LYS A 141 -1.62 14.52 -0.65
CA LYS A 141 -2.38 15.78 -0.64
C LYS A 141 -2.01 16.65 0.57
N PHE A 142 -1.95 16.07 1.76
CA PHE A 142 -1.52 16.76 2.98
C PHE A 142 -0.13 17.41 2.81
N ILE A 143 0.84 16.66 2.29
CA ILE A 143 2.20 17.18 2.06
C ILE A 143 2.17 18.33 1.05
N ARG A 144 1.46 18.16 -0.08
CA ARG A 144 1.33 19.21 -1.10
C ARG A 144 0.70 20.47 -0.54
N ASP A 145 -0.39 20.36 0.19
CA ASP A 145 -1.12 21.52 0.71
C ASP A 145 -0.26 22.28 1.75
N ARG A 146 0.56 21.56 2.53
CA ARG A 146 1.59 22.15 3.39
C ARG A 146 2.69 22.87 2.58
N GLU A 147 3.23 22.21 1.56
CA GLU A 147 4.28 22.78 0.69
C GLU A 147 3.79 24.04 -0.02
N LEU A 148 2.54 24.07 -0.50
CA LEU A 148 1.94 25.23 -1.14
C LEU A 148 1.77 26.40 -0.17
N ALA A 149 1.35 26.14 1.06
CA ALA A 149 1.22 27.19 2.07
C ALA A 149 2.58 27.72 2.55
N GLN A 150 3.62 26.88 2.59
CA GLN A 150 4.99 27.29 2.93
C GLN A 150 5.69 28.01 1.77
N GLY A 151 5.47 27.57 0.53
CA GLY A 151 6.02 28.16 -0.68
C GLY A 151 5.30 29.43 -1.15
N ALA A 152 4.08 29.69 -0.67
CA ALA A 152 3.36 30.93 -0.93
C ALA A 152 3.84 32.11 -0.08
N VAL A 153 4.73 31.92 0.89
CA VAL A 153 5.38 33.02 1.60
C VAL A 153 6.48 33.60 0.68
N PRO A 154 6.32 34.81 0.11
CA PRO A 154 7.38 35.41 -0.68
C PRO A 154 8.63 35.63 0.20
N PRO A 155 9.85 35.55 -0.36
CA PRO A 155 11.04 35.93 0.39
C PRO A 155 10.89 37.37 0.87
N VAL A 156 10.86 37.58 2.18
CA VAL A 156 10.94 38.91 2.78
C VAL A 156 12.32 39.45 2.45
N TYR A 157 12.43 40.22 1.37
CA TYR A 157 13.59 41.05 1.12
C TYR A 157 13.63 42.10 2.23
N TYR A 158 14.50 41.92 3.21
CA TYR A 158 14.84 43.00 4.13
C TYR A 158 15.50 44.11 3.30
N VAL A 159 14.76 45.18 3.03
CA VAL A 159 15.36 46.44 2.59
C VAL A 159 16.13 46.98 3.78
N LYS A 160 17.46 46.86 3.73
CA LYS A 160 18.36 47.53 4.65
C LYS A 160 18.21 49.03 4.39
N ALA A 161 17.62 49.75 5.35
CA ALA A 161 17.71 51.20 5.45
C ALA A 161 19.13 51.62 5.84
#